data_AF-A0A8E0VER0-F1
#
_entry.id   AF-A0A8E0VER0-F1
#
_cell.length_a   1.000
_cell.length_b   1.000
_cell.length_c   1.000
_cell.angle_alpha   90.00
_cell.angle_beta   90.00
_cell.angle_gamma   90.00
#
_symmetry.space_group_name_H-M   'P 1'
#
loop_
_entity.id
_entity.type
_entity.pdbx_description
1 polymer ?
#
loop_
_entity_poly.entity_id
_entity_poly.type
_entity_poly.pdbx_seq_one_letter_code
_entity_poly.pdbx_strand_id
1 'polypeptide(L)'
;MEADACSAFAESCVKFPPVKKIHWSAKKRILVTGGAGFVGSHLVDRLMRDGHEVIALDNFATGARRNIAHWLGHINFELLHHDVSDPIHIQGWFL
;
A
#
# COMPACT_ATOMS: atom_id res chain seq x y z
N MET A 1 -10.31 42.76 -5.79
CA MET A 1 -9.49 41.82 -6.58
C MET A 1 -8.46 41.28 -5.63
N GLU A 2 -8.86 40.27 -4.86
CA GLU A 2 -7.99 39.40 -4.05
C GLU A 2 -8.90 38.22 -3.72
N ALA A 3 -8.73 37.14 -4.49
CA ALA A 3 -9.37 35.87 -4.20
C ALA A 3 -8.44 35.12 -3.25
N ASP A 4 -9.04 34.62 -2.18
CA ASP A 4 -8.38 34.06 -1.02
C ASP A 4 -7.46 32.88 -1.36
N ALA A 5 -6.25 32.90 -0.80
CA ALA A 5 -5.25 31.83 -0.86
C ALA A 5 -5.67 30.52 -0.12
N CYS A 6 -6.97 30.35 0.16
CA CYS A 6 -7.54 29.23 0.91
C CYS A 6 -7.98 28.05 0.02
N SER A 7 -7.75 28.09 -1.31
CA SER A 7 -8.18 27.03 -2.23
C SER A 7 -7.07 26.10 -2.75
N ALA A 8 -5.81 26.27 -2.32
CA ALA A 8 -4.68 25.50 -2.83
C ALA A 8 -4.31 24.23 -2.03
N PHE A 9 -5.02 23.90 -0.93
CA PHE A 9 -4.75 22.70 -0.11
C PHE A 9 -5.79 21.58 -0.29
N ALA A 10 -6.61 21.64 -1.35
CA ALA A 10 -7.66 20.66 -1.63
C ALA A 10 -7.31 19.68 -2.78
N GLU A 11 -6.03 19.52 -3.12
CA GLU A 11 -5.56 18.58 -4.13
C GLU A 11 -4.92 17.38 -3.42
N SER A 12 -5.49 16.18 -3.28
CA SER A 12 -6.59 15.49 -3.94
C SER A 12 -7.25 14.54 -2.93
N CYS A 13 -8.56 14.38 -2.95
CA CYS A 13 -9.16 13.24 -2.25
C CYS A 13 -8.73 11.96 -2.98
N VAL A 14 -7.62 11.34 -2.55
CA VAL A 14 -7.23 10.01 -3.04
C VAL A 14 -8.37 9.05 -2.71
N LYS A 15 -9.16 8.70 -3.72
CA LYS A 15 -10.30 7.78 -3.58
C LYS A 15 -9.77 6.37 -3.68
N PHE A 16 -9.54 5.75 -2.53
CA PHE A 16 -9.20 4.34 -2.44
C PHE A 16 -10.43 3.46 -2.74
N PRO A 17 -10.26 2.24 -3.28
CA PRO A 17 -11.33 1.27 -3.35
C PRO A 17 -11.92 0.98 -1.96
N PRO A 18 -13.19 0.54 -1.87
CA PRO A 18 -13.83 0.27 -0.58
C PRO A 18 -13.13 -0.86 0.18
N VAL A 19 -12.93 -0.64 1.48
CA VAL A 19 -12.27 -1.55 2.40
C VAL A 19 -13.23 -1.92 3.54
N LYS A 20 -13.34 -3.21 3.87
CA LYS A 20 -14.13 -3.66 5.01
C LYS A 20 -13.56 -3.11 6.31
N LYS A 21 -14.45 -2.63 7.19
CA LYS A 21 -14.11 -2.30 8.57
C LYS A 21 -14.17 -3.57 9.41
N ILE A 22 -13.01 -4.06 9.85
CA ILE A 22 -12.89 -5.24 10.70
C ILE A 22 -12.38 -4.85 12.09
N HIS A 23 -12.73 -5.62 13.11
CA HIS A 23 -12.23 -5.42 14.46
C HIS A 23 -10.70 -5.63 14.50
N TRP A 24 -9.98 -4.86 15.33
CA TRP A 24 -8.52 -4.87 15.37
C TRP A 24 -7.93 -6.25 15.66
N SER A 25 -8.61 -7.07 16.47
CA SER A 25 -8.16 -8.43 16.81
C SER A 25 -8.20 -9.40 15.62
N ALA A 26 -9.03 -9.11 14.61
CA ALA A 26 -9.11 -9.86 13.36
C ALA A 26 -8.21 -9.27 12.26
N LYS A 27 -7.71 -8.05 12.44
CA LYS A 27 -6.81 -7.38 11.49
C LYS A 27 -5.43 -8.05 11.55
N LYS A 28 -4.82 -8.25 10.39
CA LYS A 28 -3.49 -8.84 10.23
C LYS A 28 -2.61 -7.85 9.47
N ARG A 29 -1.30 -7.90 9.74
CA ARG A 29 -0.26 -7.20 8.96
C ARG A 29 0.47 -8.23 8.11
N ILE A 30 0.40 -8.08 6.80
CA ILE A 30 0.73 -9.13 5.84
C ILE A 30 1.76 -8.59 4.84
N LEU A 31 2.87 -9.32 4.68
CA LEU A 31 3.88 -9.06 3.65
C LEU A 31 3.55 -9.90 2.41
N VAL A 32 3.45 -9.25 1.25
CA VAL A 32 3.24 -9.90 -0.05
C VAL A 32 4.46 -9.66 -0.92
N THR A 33 5.24 -10.71 -1.17
CA THR A 33 6.35 -10.66 -2.13
C THR A 33 5.83 -10.73 -3.57
N GLY A 34 6.43 -9.96 -4.48
CA GLY A 34 5.91 -9.81 -5.85
C GLY A 34 4.54 -9.10 -5.89
N GLY A 35 4.27 -8.20 -4.92
CA GLY A 35 2.96 -7.58 -4.71
C GLY A 35 2.45 -6.71 -5.86
N ALA A 36 3.31 -6.29 -6.79
CA ALA A 36 2.94 -5.57 -8.01
C ALA A 36 2.92 -6.46 -9.26
N GLY A 37 3.21 -7.75 -9.13
CA GLY A 37 3.11 -8.76 -10.19
C GLY A 37 1.66 -9.15 -10.53
N PHE A 38 1.49 -10.10 -11.46
CA PHE A 38 0.16 -10.54 -11.92
C PHE A 38 -0.69 -11.11 -10.79
N VAL A 39 -0.24 -12.16 -10.10
CA VAL A 39 -0.98 -12.78 -9.00
C VAL A 39 -0.92 -11.92 -7.73
N GLY A 40 0.26 -11.37 -7.43
CA GLY A 40 0.48 -10.60 -6.19
C GLY A 40 -0.42 -9.37 -6.09
N SER A 41 -0.63 -8.62 -7.16
CA SER A 41 -1.49 -7.43 -7.14
C SER A 41 -2.96 -7.76 -6.88
N HIS A 42 -3.46 -8.88 -7.41
CA HIS A 42 -4.82 -9.34 -7.12
C HIS A 42 -4.96 -9.82 -5.67
N LEU A 43 -3.92 -10.45 -5.12
CA LEU A 43 -3.88 -10.83 -3.70
C LEU A 43 -3.87 -9.58 -2.81
N VAL A 44 -3.04 -8.59 -3.13
CA VAL A 44 -3.02 -7.28 -2.45
C VAL A 44 -4.40 -6.65 -2.46
N ASP A 45 -5.06 -6.57 -3.63
CA ASP A 45 -6.42 -6.05 -3.76
C ASP A 45 -7.41 -6.75 -2.84
N ARG A 46 -7.34 -8.09 -2.79
CA ARG A 46 -8.24 -8.87 -1.96
C ARG A 46 -8.01 -8.59 -0.47
N LEU A 47 -6.76 -8.65 -0.02
CA LEU A 47 -6.39 -8.44 1.38
C LEU A 47 -6.73 -7.01 1.84
N MET A 48 -6.47 -6.02 1.00
CA MET A 48 -6.83 -4.63 1.24
C MET A 48 -8.35 -4.47 1.39
N ARG A 49 -9.14 -5.01 0.44
CA ARG A 49 -10.61 -4.98 0.51
C ARG A 49 -11.15 -5.70 1.74
N ASP A 50 -10.47 -6.74 2.22
CA ASP A 50 -10.85 -7.46 3.44
C ASP A 50 -10.49 -6.73 4.75
N GLY A 51 -9.79 -5.58 4.68
CA GLY A 51 -9.55 -4.71 5.84
C GLY A 51 -8.19 -4.87 6.51
N HIS A 52 -7.30 -5.69 5.93
CA HIS A 52 -5.98 -5.96 6.49
C HIS A 52 -4.97 -4.84 6.20
N GLU A 53 -3.84 -4.90 6.90
CA GLU A 53 -2.66 -4.12 6.58
C GLU A 53 -1.76 -4.93 5.66
N VAL A 54 -1.37 -4.34 4.53
CA VAL A 54 -0.64 -5.03 3.47
C VAL A 54 0.62 -4.26 3.13
N ILE A 55 1.75 -4.95 3.19
CA ILE A 55 3.05 -4.48 2.74
C ILE A 55 3.36 -5.22 1.45
N ALA A 56 3.42 -4.53 0.32
CA ALA A 56 3.87 -5.10 -0.93
C ALA A 56 5.39 -4.96 -1.05
N LEU A 57 6.10 -6.07 -1.14
CA LEU A 57 7.53 -6.12 -1.46
C LEU A 57 7.69 -6.47 -2.94
N ASP A 58 8.27 -5.58 -3.72
CA ASP A 58 8.41 -5.80 -5.17
C ASP A 58 9.57 -4.98 -5.74
N ASN A 59 10.30 -5.53 -6.73
CA ASN A 59 11.38 -4.87 -7.49
C ASN A 59 10.95 -4.46 -8.92
N PHE A 60 9.69 -4.69 -9.27
CA PHE A 60 9.07 -4.46 -10.57
C PHE A 60 9.76 -5.20 -11.73
N ALA A 61 10.40 -6.35 -11.49
CA ALA A 61 11.11 -7.10 -12.53
C ALA A 61 10.21 -7.49 -13.72
N THR A 62 8.97 -7.93 -13.44
CA THR A 62 7.94 -8.23 -14.48
C THR A 62 6.59 -7.56 -14.19
N GLY A 63 6.42 -7.02 -12.98
CA GLY A 63 5.23 -6.31 -12.56
C GLY A 63 5.22 -4.84 -13.00
N ALA A 64 4.16 -4.13 -12.65
CA ALA A 64 4.08 -2.70 -12.91
C ALA A 64 3.47 -1.97 -11.72
N ARG A 65 4.07 -0.84 -11.34
CA ARG A 65 3.58 0.01 -10.22
C ARG A 65 2.10 0.38 -10.35
N ARG A 66 1.58 0.52 -11.58
CA ARG A 66 0.16 0.76 -11.85
C ARG A 66 -0.79 -0.29 -11.25
N ASN A 67 -0.32 -1.53 -11.06
CA ASN A 67 -1.14 -2.63 -10.54
C ASN A 67 -1.53 -2.45 -9.07
N ILE A 68 -0.81 -1.58 -8.34
CA ILE A 68 -1.04 -1.27 -6.92
C ILE A 68 -1.19 0.23 -6.65
N ALA A 69 -1.18 1.05 -7.70
CA ALA A 69 -1.12 2.51 -7.58
C ALA A 69 -2.33 3.11 -6.84
N HIS A 70 -3.50 2.48 -6.96
CA HIS A 70 -4.73 2.88 -6.29
C HIS A 70 -4.72 2.64 -4.77
N TRP A 71 -3.69 1.99 -4.22
CA TRP A 71 -3.49 1.85 -2.78
C TRP A 71 -2.40 2.77 -2.22
N LEU A 72 -1.62 3.45 -3.07
CA LEU A 72 -0.53 4.31 -2.61
C LEU A 72 -1.07 5.47 -1.77
N GLY A 73 -0.55 5.60 -0.54
CA GLY A 73 -1.01 6.58 0.44
C GLY A 73 -2.17 6.12 1.32
N HIS A 74 -2.73 4.92 1.10
CA HIS A 74 -3.71 4.36 2.01
C HIS A 74 -3.03 3.96 3.33
N ILE A 75 -3.63 4.29 4.48
CA ILE A 75 -3.04 4.04 5.80
C ILE A 75 -2.70 2.56 6.08
N ASN A 76 -3.45 1.64 5.47
CA ASN A 76 -3.21 0.20 5.58
C ASN A 76 -2.27 -0.37 4.51
N PHE A 77 -1.71 0.44 3.62
CA PHE A 77 -0.87 -0.03 2.51
C PHE A 77 0.52 0.59 2.54
N GLU A 78 1.52 -0.27 2.40
CA GLU A 78 2.92 0.12 2.29
C GLU A 78 3.54 -0.58 1.08
N LEU A 79 4.35 0.13 0.30
CA LEU A 79 5.16 -0.44 -0.78
C LEU A 79 6.62 -0.37 -0.37
N LEU A 80 7.24 -1.54 -0.21
CA LEU A 80 8.67 -1.68 -0.02
C LEU A 80 9.29 -2.06 -1.39
N HIS A 81 9.94 -1.09 -2.03
CA HIS A 81 10.63 -1.33 -3.28
C HIS A 81 11.98 -1.99 -3.00
N HIS A 82 12.04 -3.31 -3.14
CA HIS A 82 13.24 -4.09 -2.84
C HIS A 82 13.20 -5.46 -3.52
N ASP A 83 14.37 -5.98 -3.88
CA ASP A 83 14.52 -7.32 -4.45
C ASP A 83 14.55 -8.37 -3.35
N VAL A 84 13.60 -9.31 -3.39
CA VAL A 84 13.50 -10.38 -2.38
C VAL A 84 14.73 -11.29 -2.32
N SER A 85 15.53 -11.37 -3.39
CA SER A 85 16.78 -12.13 -3.40
C SER A 85 17.88 -11.47 -2.56
N ASP A 86 17.79 -10.17 -2.31
CA ASP A 86 18.73 -9.44 -1.47
C ASP A 86 18.25 -9.41 -0.01
N PRO A 87 19.16 -9.55 0.98
CA PRO A 87 18.81 -9.40 2.38
C PRO A 87 18.11 -8.06 2.67
N ILE A 88 16.94 -8.12 3.29
CA ILE A 88 16.25 -6.93 3.78
C ILE A 88 16.79 -6.61 5.17
N HIS A 89 17.51 -5.50 5.28
CA HIS A 89 17.95 -4.97 6.57
C HIS A 89 16.81 -4.19 7.22
N ILE A 90 16.05 -4.86 8.09
CA ILE A 90 15.03 -4.21 8.92
C ILE A 90 15.73 -3.65 10.15
N GLN A 91 15.73 -2.32 10.32
CA GLN A 91 16.08 -1.72 11.60
C GLN A 91 15.03 -2.12 12.63
N GLY A 92 15.37 -3.12 13.44
CA GLY A 92 14.63 -3.41 14.65
C GLY A 92 14.98 -2.37 15.70
N TRP A 93 13.96 -1.78 16.34
CA TRP A 93 14.12 -1.08 17.60
C TRP A 93 14.38 -2.11 18.71
N PHE A 94 15.55 -2.74 18.68
CA PHE A 94 16.08 -3.40 19.86
C PHE A 94 16.59 -2.27 20.77
N LEU A 95 15.85 -2.03 21.86
CA LEU A 95 16.44 -1.43 23.07
C LEU A 95 17.48 -2.39 23.65
#